data_AF-A0A3Q3K5E8-F1
#
_entry.id   AF-A0A3Q3K5E8-F1
#
_cell.length_a   1.000
_cell.length_b   1.000
_cell.length_c   1.000
_cell.angle_alpha   90.00
_cell.angle_beta   90.00
_cell.angle_gamma   90.00
#
_symmetry.space_group_name_H-M   'P 1'
#
loop_
_entity.id
_entity.type
_entity.pdbx_description
1 polymer ?
#
loop_
_entity_poly.entity_id
_entity_poly.type
_entity_poly.pdbx_seq_one_letter_code
_entity_poly.pdbx_strand_id
1 'polypeptide(L)'
;MACLPQILWQEKNKMEHKSQEVLDINPRVRLPSFKHADIIGNESYAVCFYLEVSFKSQGNKLIPDSPAEQVLMYQCIFEGLTFYEKLTKTKKLNPFISERHDSALKKNREALVTELKLWKGYLQEGNFHTNKIFLTIFFRFFLLLCTGLSAENFPKLAEYYAQLKERPSIKASWPPRWLEHPKGQVTLKDI
;
A
#
# COMPACT_ATOMS: atom_id res chain seq x y z
N MET A 1 2.62 31.57 -10.32
CA MET A 1 3.17 30.26 -10.75
C MET A 1 2.77 29.26 -9.68
N ALA A 2 1.87 28.32 -9.96
CA ALA A 2 1.52 27.30 -8.96
C ALA A 2 2.71 26.32 -8.84
N CYS A 3 3.30 26.23 -7.65
CA CYS A 3 4.35 25.26 -7.37
C CYS A 3 3.72 23.86 -7.37
N LEU A 4 4.22 22.95 -8.21
CA LEU A 4 3.71 21.58 -8.24
C LEU A 4 4.24 20.81 -7.01
N PRO A 5 3.44 19.93 -6.38
CA PRO A 5 3.92 19.11 -5.29
C PRO A 5 5.06 18.20 -5.75
N GLN A 6 6.18 18.18 -5.01
CA GLN A 6 7.33 17.35 -5.32
C GLN A 6 7.34 16.12 -4.40
N ILE A 7 7.33 14.93 -4.99
CA ILE A 7 7.57 13.67 -4.30
C ILE A 7 8.89 13.11 -4.79
N LEU A 8 9.86 12.96 -3.90
CA LEU A 8 11.13 12.31 -4.23
C LEU A 8 10.91 10.79 -4.23
N TRP A 9 10.67 10.22 -5.40
CA TRP A 9 10.70 8.77 -5.64
C TRP A 9 12.09 8.37 -6.13
N GLN A 10 13.01 8.17 -5.19
CA GLN A 10 14.40 7.87 -5.50
C GLN A 10 14.72 6.37 -5.40
N GLU A 11 15.62 5.88 -6.24
CA GLU A 11 15.90 4.44 -6.31
C GLU A 11 16.63 3.96 -5.05
N LYS A 12 16.00 3.03 -4.32
CA LYS A 12 16.61 2.44 -3.12
C LYS A 12 17.95 1.76 -3.42
N ASN A 13 18.08 1.13 -4.58
CA ASN A 13 19.28 0.39 -4.98
C ASN A 13 20.48 1.29 -5.31
N LYS A 14 20.24 2.54 -5.69
CA LYS A 14 21.28 3.55 -5.95
C LYS A 14 21.60 4.39 -4.72
N MET A 15 20.98 4.07 -3.57
CA MET A 15 21.12 4.81 -2.31
C MET A 15 20.70 6.28 -2.38
N GLU A 16 19.99 6.66 -3.45
CA GLU A 16 19.57 8.05 -3.69
C GLU A 16 18.67 8.55 -2.56
N HIS A 17 17.80 7.71 -2.01
CA HIS A 17 17.01 8.00 -0.79
C HIS A 17 17.81 8.43 0.45
N LYS A 18 19.15 8.34 0.43
CA LYS A 18 20.08 8.85 1.45
C LYS A 18 20.77 10.15 1.07
N SER A 19 20.37 10.78 -0.03
CA SER A 19 20.89 12.06 -0.50
C SER A 19 20.65 13.17 0.53
N GLN A 20 21.47 14.22 0.43
CA GLN A 20 21.31 15.41 1.27
C GLN A 20 19.94 16.06 1.08
N GLU A 21 19.43 16.08 -0.16
CA GLU A 21 18.09 16.61 -0.49
C GLU A 21 16.98 15.89 0.30
N VAL A 22 17.07 14.56 0.43
CA VAL A 22 16.11 13.78 1.24
C VAL A 22 16.32 14.05 2.73
N LEU A 23 17.57 14.15 3.21
CA LEU A 23 17.87 14.41 4.61
C LEU A 23 17.35 15.79 5.07
N ASP A 24 17.45 16.80 4.21
CA ASP A 24 17.00 18.17 4.47
C ASP A 24 15.48 18.26 4.67
N ILE A 25 14.72 17.36 4.04
CA ILE A 25 13.25 17.30 4.11
C ILE A 25 12.79 16.28 5.15
N ASN A 26 13.49 15.14 5.25
CA ASN A 26 13.13 14.01 6.08
C ASN A 26 14.34 13.49 6.86
N PRO A 27 14.50 13.89 8.14
CA PRO A 27 15.64 13.48 8.96
C PRO A 27 15.66 11.97 9.24
N ARG A 28 14.57 11.24 8.97
CA ARG A 28 14.53 9.77 9.08
C ARG A 28 15.13 9.07 7.87
N VAL A 29 15.45 9.80 6.79
CA VAL A 29 16.06 9.29 5.56
C VAL A 29 15.21 8.15 4.97
N ARG A 30 13.91 8.43 4.82
CA ARG A 30 12.89 7.48 4.36
C ARG A 30 12.04 8.09 3.26
N LEU A 31 11.36 7.21 2.53
CA LEU A 31 10.36 7.60 1.55
C LEU A 31 8.94 7.29 2.07
N PRO A 32 7.94 8.09 1.71
CA PRO A 32 8.06 9.31 0.91
C PRO A 32 8.74 10.46 1.68
N SER A 33 9.37 11.36 0.93
CA SER A 33 9.75 12.70 1.40
C SER A 33 9.08 13.70 0.48
N PHE A 34 8.18 14.51 1.04
CA PHE A 34 7.28 15.38 0.27
C PHE A 34 7.39 16.83 0.72
N LYS A 35 7.39 17.72 -0.27
CA LYS A 35 7.39 19.16 -0.08
C LYS A 35 6.43 19.83 -1.08
N HIS A 36 5.66 20.79 -0.60
CA HIS A 36 4.84 21.67 -1.41
C HIS A 36 4.90 23.09 -0.83
N ALA A 37 5.55 24.01 -1.55
CA ALA A 37 6.00 25.29 -1.00
C ALA A 37 6.79 25.08 0.31
N ASP A 38 6.36 25.71 1.41
CA ASP A 38 7.00 25.58 2.73
C ASP A 38 6.45 24.43 3.57
N ILE A 39 5.50 23.65 3.04
CA ILE A 39 4.88 22.53 3.74
C ILE A 39 5.68 21.26 3.48
N ILE A 40 6.15 20.62 4.55
CA ILE A 40 6.87 19.35 4.53
C ILE A 40 5.99 18.25 5.12
N GLY A 41 5.90 17.11 4.42
CA GLY A 41 5.19 15.91 4.88
C GLY A 41 5.98 14.66 4.55
N ASN A 42 6.17 13.77 5.51
CA ASN A 42 7.02 12.58 5.33
C ASN A 42 6.29 11.25 5.62
N GLU A 43 5.11 11.32 6.23
CA GLU A 43 4.24 10.16 6.40
C GLU A 43 3.26 10.07 5.25
N SER A 44 3.20 8.90 4.59
CA SER A 44 2.46 8.73 3.34
C SER A 44 0.97 9.04 3.50
N TYR A 45 0.33 8.61 4.60
CA TYR A 45 -1.06 8.93 4.87
C TYR A 45 -1.30 10.41 5.16
N ALA A 46 -0.38 11.06 5.87
CA ALA A 46 -0.46 12.50 6.10
C ALA A 46 -0.39 13.28 4.78
N VAL A 47 0.51 12.88 3.88
CA VAL A 47 0.62 13.44 2.53
C VAL A 47 -0.65 13.20 1.73
N CYS A 48 -1.22 11.98 1.75
CA CYS A 48 -2.48 11.69 1.07
C CYS A 48 -3.64 12.58 1.57
N PHE A 49 -3.78 12.75 2.88
CA PHE A 49 -4.83 13.62 3.45
C PHE A 49 -4.59 15.09 3.15
N TYR A 50 -3.33 15.54 3.20
CA TYR A 50 -2.96 16.89 2.79
C TYR A 50 -3.38 17.18 1.34
N LEU A 51 -3.08 16.24 0.43
CA LEU A 51 -3.42 16.37 -0.99
C LEU A 51 -4.94 16.41 -1.19
N GLU A 52 -5.69 15.51 -0.54
CA GLU A 52 -7.16 15.51 -0.62
C GLU A 52 -7.74 16.86 -0.17
N VAL A 53 -7.29 17.39 0.98
CA VAL A 53 -7.84 18.64 1.53
C VAL A 53 -7.45 19.84 0.68
N SER A 54 -6.17 19.92 0.27
CA SER A 54 -5.61 21.09 -0.43
C SER A 54 -6.07 21.17 -1.89
N PHE A 55 -6.35 20.03 -2.51
CA PHE A 55 -6.73 19.93 -3.92
C PHE A 55 -8.13 19.33 -4.10
N LYS A 56 -9.00 19.41 -3.08
CA LYS A 56 -10.36 18.82 -3.09
C LYS A 56 -11.24 19.20 -4.30
N SER A 57 -10.96 20.35 -4.93
CA SER A 57 -11.68 20.85 -6.11
C SER A 57 -11.02 20.45 -7.43
N GLN A 58 -9.91 19.70 -7.41
CA GLN A 58 -9.12 19.33 -8.58
C GLN A 58 -9.10 17.81 -8.72
N GLY A 59 -9.86 17.29 -9.68
CA GLY A 59 -9.88 15.87 -10.01
C GLY A 59 -10.87 15.04 -9.18
N ASN A 60 -10.50 13.79 -8.90
CA ASN A 60 -11.37 12.82 -8.24
C ASN A 60 -11.30 12.96 -6.72
N LYS A 61 -12.45 13.19 -6.08
CA LYS A 61 -12.59 13.16 -4.62
C LYS A 61 -12.38 11.73 -4.10
N LEU A 62 -11.38 11.55 -3.23
CA LEU A 62 -11.03 10.25 -2.66
C LEU A 62 -11.73 10.01 -1.31
N ILE A 63 -12.02 11.07 -0.55
CA ILE A 63 -12.71 10.97 0.74
C ILE A 63 -14.21 11.22 0.54
N PRO A 64 -15.10 10.30 0.97
CA PRO A 64 -16.55 10.51 0.90
C PRO A 64 -17.02 11.73 1.70
N ASP A 65 -18.16 12.31 1.33
CA ASP A 65 -18.73 13.45 2.06
C ASP A 65 -19.55 13.03 3.28
N SER A 66 -20.16 11.83 3.24
CA SER A 66 -20.98 11.31 4.33
C SER A 66 -20.11 10.88 5.52
N PRO A 67 -20.42 11.33 6.76
CA PRO A 67 -19.72 10.86 7.95
C PRO A 67 -19.76 9.33 8.10
N ALA A 68 -20.87 8.70 7.71
CA ALA A 68 -21.02 7.24 7.77
C ALA A 68 -20.09 6.52 6.77
N GLU A 69 -19.88 7.09 5.59
CA GLU A 69 -18.95 6.52 4.61
C GLU A 69 -17.49 6.81 5.00
N GLN A 70 -17.22 7.98 5.58
CA GLN A 70 -15.89 8.35 6.06
C GLN A 70 -15.40 7.43 7.18
N VAL A 71 -16.24 7.10 8.17
CA VAL A 71 -15.82 6.24 9.28
C VAL A 71 -15.42 4.84 8.77
N LEU A 72 -16.17 4.28 7.81
CA LEU A 72 -15.86 3.01 7.18
C LEU A 72 -14.55 3.07 6.36
N MET A 73 -14.36 4.16 5.60
CA MET A 73 -13.12 4.38 4.86
C MET A 73 -11.91 4.47 5.79
N TYR A 74 -11.98 5.29 6.85
CA TYR A 74 -10.87 5.45 7.78
C TYR A 74 -10.56 4.16 8.52
N GLN A 75 -11.58 3.45 9.00
CA GLN A 75 -11.42 2.14 9.61
C GLN A 75 -10.62 1.22 8.68
N CYS A 76 -11.00 1.15 7.41
CA CYS A 76 -10.33 0.30 6.46
C CYS A 76 -8.87 0.73 6.15
N ILE A 77 -8.61 2.04 6.03
CA ILE A 77 -7.25 2.59 5.83
C ILE A 77 -6.31 2.15 6.97
N PHE A 78 -6.79 2.24 8.21
CA PHE A 78 -5.99 1.95 9.40
C PHE A 78 -5.91 0.45 9.71
N GLU A 79 -6.97 -0.33 9.48
CA GLU A 79 -6.91 -1.80 9.52
C GLU A 79 -5.89 -2.35 8.51
N GLY A 80 -5.74 -1.68 7.36
CA GLY A 80 -4.71 -2.00 6.38
C GLY A 80 -3.28 -2.00 6.95
N LEU A 81 -3.01 -1.21 8.00
CA LEU A 81 -1.71 -1.20 8.69
C LEU A 81 -1.42 -2.55 9.37
N THR A 82 -2.41 -3.06 10.12
CA THR A 82 -2.35 -4.37 10.77
C THR A 82 -2.16 -5.48 9.75
N PHE A 83 -2.88 -5.42 8.63
CA PHE A 83 -2.72 -6.35 7.52
C PHE A 83 -1.27 -6.40 7.01
N TYR A 84 -0.67 -5.23 6.73
CA TYR A 84 0.69 -5.14 6.22
C TYR A 84 1.75 -5.61 7.23
N GLU A 85 1.53 -5.34 8.53
CA GLU A 85 2.39 -5.86 9.58
C GLU A 85 2.39 -7.40 9.58
N LYS A 86 1.22 -8.03 9.50
CA LYS A 86 1.10 -9.50 9.41
C LYS A 86 1.77 -10.04 8.14
N LEU A 87 1.58 -9.38 7.00
CA LEU A 87 2.22 -9.74 5.74
C LEU A 87 3.75 -9.63 5.80
N THR A 88 4.30 -8.58 6.41
CA THR A 88 5.76 -8.41 6.50
C THR A 88 6.40 -9.40 7.47
N LYS A 89 5.67 -9.88 8.48
CA LYS A 89 6.11 -10.95 9.39
C LYS A 89 6.20 -12.33 8.73
N THR A 90 5.45 -12.59 7.66
CA THR A 90 5.56 -13.85 6.89
C THR A 90 6.72 -13.83 5.89
N LYS A 91 7.21 -12.65 5.50
CA LYS A 91 8.36 -12.50 4.61
C LYS A 91 9.68 -12.69 5.37
N LYS A 92 10.66 -13.35 4.73
CA LYS A 92 12.09 -13.22 5.02
C LYS A 92 12.61 -11.83 4.59
N LEU A 93 12.01 -10.74 5.08
CA LEU A 93 12.44 -9.39 4.72
C LEU A 93 13.54 -8.82 5.63
N ASN A 94 14.02 -9.61 6.61
CA ASN A 94 15.11 -9.21 7.49
C ASN A 94 16.27 -10.23 7.40
N PRO A 95 17.32 -9.95 6.61
CA PRO A 95 18.50 -10.82 6.49
C PRO A 95 19.36 -10.87 7.76
N PHE A 96 19.07 -10.04 8.78
CA PHE A 96 19.84 -9.98 10.04
C PHE A 96 19.23 -10.79 11.20
N ILE A 97 18.08 -11.44 11.00
CA ILE A 97 17.50 -12.35 11.99
C ILE A 97 17.74 -13.77 11.47
N SER A 98 18.93 -14.30 11.75
CA SER A 98 19.39 -15.63 11.33
C SER A 98 18.68 -16.77 12.05
N GLU A 99 18.08 -16.52 13.22
CA GLU A 99 17.31 -17.51 13.98
C GLU A 99 15.84 -17.09 14.07
N ARG A 100 15.03 -17.59 13.14
CA ARG A 100 13.59 -17.68 13.36
C ARG A 100 13.25 -19.15 13.46
N HIS A 101 12.79 -19.58 14.63
CA HIS A 101 12.23 -20.90 14.82
C HIS A 101 11.06 -21.11 13.85
N ASP A 102 10.98 -22.28 13.22
CA ASP A 102 9.89 -22.66 12.30
C ASP A 102 8.49 -22.46 12.90
N SER A 103 8.38 -22.58 14.23
CA SER A 103 7.16 -22.31 15.00
C SER A 103 6.67 -20.86 14.87
N ALA A 104 7.58 -19.88 14.85
CA ALA A 104 7.24 -18.47 14.70
C ALA A 104 6.77 -18.15 13.27
N LEU A 105 7.39 -18.76 12.26
CA LEU A 105 6.96 -18.62 10.87
C LEU A 105 5.58 -19.24 10.65
N LYS A 106 5.33 -20.43 11.22
CA LYS A 106 4.02 -21.08 11.17
C LYS A 106 2.94 -20.20 11.81
N LYS A 107 3.17 -19.70 13.02
CA LYS A 107 2.25 -18.78 13.72
C LYS A 107 1.96 -17.51 12.91
N ASN A 108 2.98 -16.92 12.29
CA ASN A 108 2.81 -15.73 11.46
C ASN A 108 1.99 -16.02 10.20
N ARG A 109 2.19 -17.18 9.57
CA ARG A 109 1.38 -17.62 8.42
C ARG A 109 -0.08 -17.82 8.80
N GLU A 110 -0.34 -18.50 9.92
CA GLU A 110 -1.70 -18.69 10.45
C GLU A 110 -2.38 -17.34 10.75
N ALA A 111 -1.65 -16.40 11.36
CA ALA A 111 -2.15 -15.06 11.62
C ALA A 111 -2.50 -14.29 10.32
N LEU A 112 -1.70 -14.45 9.26
CA LEU A 112 -1.97 -13.87 7.95
C LEU A 112 -3.19 -14.53 7.29
N VAL A 113 -3.36 -15.86 7.39
CA VAL A 113 -4.54 -16.56 6.88
C VAL A 113 -5.82 -16.05 7.56
N THR A 114 -5.81 -15.90 8.88
CA THR A 114 -6.95 -15.35 9.64
C THR A 114 -7.27 -13.93 9.20
N GLU A 115 -6.25 -13.10 9.02
CA GLU A 115 -6.42 -11.75 8.50
C GLU A 115 -7.03 -11.75 7.08
N LEU A 116 -6.51 -12.57 6.17
CA LEU A 116 -7.04 -12.70 4.81
C LEU A 116 -8.52 -13.14 4.79
N LYS A 117 -8.96 -13.97 5.73
CA LYS A 117 -10.37 -14.33 5.89
C LYS A 117 -11.24 -13.14 6.29
N LEU A 118 -10.75 -12.27 7.18
CA LEU A 118 -11.44 -11.02 7.55
C LEU A 118 -11.63 -10.11 6.33
N TRP A 119 -10.56 -9.86 5.58
CA TRP A 119 -10.61 -9.06 4.35
C TRP A 119 -11.50 -9.68 3.27
N LYS A 120 -11.52 -11.01 3.15
CA LYS A 120 -12.44 -11.73 2.28
C LYS A 120 -13.89 -11.48 2.70
N GLY A 121 -14.21 -11.48 3.99
CA GLY A 121 -15.54 -11.14 4.50
C GLY A 121 -15.98 -9.74 4.08
N TYR A 122 -15.12 -8.74 4.28
CA TYR A 122 -15.41 -7.37 3.87
C TYR A 122 -15.66 -7.23 2.35
N LEU A 123 -14.90 -7.95 1.51
CA LEU A 123 -15.11 -8.00 0.06
C LEU A 123 -16.37 -8.77 -0.34
N GLN A 124 -16.76 -9.78 0.44
CA GLN A 124 -17.92 -10.61 0.15
C GLN A 124 -19.24 -9.90 0.44
N GLU A 125 -19.31 -9.19 1.57
CA GLU A 125 -20.51 -8.48 2.04
C GLU A 125 -20.84 -7.24 1.22
N GLY A 126 -19.99 -6.86 0.25
CA GLY A 126 -20.20 -5.65 -0.54
C GLY A 126 -20.00 -4.37 0.28
N ASN A 127 -19.57 -4.46 1.55
CA ASN A 127 -19.27 -3.32 2.40
C ASN A 127 -18.18 -2.39 1.83
N PHE A 128 -17.44 -2.87 0.82
CA PHE A 128 -16.69 -2.02 -0.12
C PHE A 128 -17.56 -1.47 -1.25
N HIS A 129 -18.76 -0.98 -0.94
CA HIS A 129 -19.49 -0.10 -1.84
C HIS A 129 -18.75 1.22 -1.82
N THR A 130 -17.72 1.39 -2.65
CA THR A 130 -17.26 2.72 -3.07
C THR A 130 -16.09 2.58 -4.02
N ASN A 131 -16.29 3.08 -5.23
CA ASN A 131 -15.25 3.45 -6.19
C ASN A 131 -14.17 4.42 -5.65
N LYS A 132 -14.18 4.75 -4.34
CA LYS A 132 -13.43 5.81 -3.68
C LYS A 132 -12.36 5.33 -2.67
N ILE A 133 -12.50 4.15 -2.03
CA ILE A 133 -11.51 3.61 -1.05
C ILE A 133 -10.32 2.92 -1.77
N PHE A 134 -9.79 3.55 -2.81
CA PHE A 134 -9.17 2.81 -3.92
C PHE A 134 -7.64 2.85 -4.00
N LEU A 135 -6.93 3.60 -3.15
CA LEU A 135 -5.47 3.74 -3.25
C LEU A 135 -4.68 3.04 -2.13
N THR A 136 -5.11 3.15 -0.87
CA THR A 136 -4.39 2.61 0.29
C THR A 136 -4.46 1.09 0.35
N ILE A 137 -5.61 0.55 -0.02
CA ILE A 137 -5.92 -0.87 -0.09
C ILE A 137 -5.26 -1.51 -1.32
N PHE A 138 -5.30 -0.82 -2.47
CA PHE A 138 -4.74 -1.32 -3.72
C PHE A 138 -3.25 -1.63 -3.58
N PHE A 139 -2.43 -0.72 -3.04
CA PHE A 139 -0.99 -0.98 -2.93
C PHE A 139 -0.65 -2.18 -2.03
N ARG A 140 -1.46 -2.40 -0.97
CA ARG A 140 -1.27 -3.51 -0.03
C ARG A 140 -1.72 -4.85 -0.62
N PHE A 141 -2.81 -4.88 -1.39
CA PHE A 141 -3.26 -6.08 -2.11
C PHE A 141 -2.44 -6.38 -3.36
N PHE A 142 -1.95 -5.33 -4.03
CA PHE A 142 -0.97 -5.44 -5.10
C PHE A 142 0.28 -6.21 -4.63
N LEU A 143 0.77 -5.88 -3.42
CA LEU A 143 1.92 -6.55 -2.82
C LEU A 143 1.66 -8.05 -2.55
N LEU A 144 0.42 -8.45 -2.26
CA LEU A 144 0.05 -9.87 -2.06
C LEU A 144 0.14 -10.69 -3.33
N LEU A 145 -0.39 -10.15 -4.43
CA LEU A 145 -0.37 -10.84 -5.73
C LEU A 145 1.05 -10.94 -6.28
N CYS A 146 1.87 -9.90 -6.09
CA CYS A 146 3.30 -9.98 -6.36
C CYS A 146 4.04 -11.00 -5.46
N THR A 147 3.49 -11.39 -4.31
CA THR A 147 4.09 -12.42 -3.44
C THR A 147 3.58 -13.85 -3.71
N GLY A 148 2.76 -14.01 -4.76
CA GLY A 148 2.29 -15.31 -5.22
C GLY A 148 1.11 -15.88 -4.43
N LEU A 149 0.29 -15.03 -3.80
CA LEU A 149 -0.99 -15.45 -3.21
C LEU A 149 -1.89 -16.06 -4.31
N SER A 150 -2.52 -17.21 -4.05
CA SER A 150 -3.38 -17.85 -5.04
C SER A 150 -4.64 -17.02 -5.31
N ALA A 151 -4.82 -16.57 -6.56
CA ALA A 151 -6.02 -15.87 -6.98
C ALA A 151 -7.29 -16.72 -6.82
N GLU A 152 -7.16 -18.06 -6.88
CA GLU A 152 -8.27 -19.02 -6.75
C GLU A 152 -8.90 -18.98 -5.35
N ASN A 153 -8.11 -18.74 -4.31
CA ASN A 153 -8.60 -18.69 -2.93
C ASN A 153 -9.36 -17.38 -2.64
N PHE A 154 -9.13 -16.35 -3.45
CA PHE A 154 -9.63 -14.98 -3.25
C PHE A 154 -10.16 -14.35 -4.56
N PRO A 155 -11.22 -14.90 -5.19
CA PRO A 155 -11.67 -14.50 -6.52
C PRO A 155 -12.16 -13.04 -6.58
N LYS A 156 -12.91 -12.55 -5.57
CA LYS A 156 -13.34 -11.14 -5.50
C LYS A 156 -12.15 -10.18 -5.39
N LEU A 157 -11.09 -10.60 -4.70
CA LEU A 157 -9.87 -9.81 -4.58
C LEU A 157 -9.10 -9.79 -5.90
N ALA A 158 -9.02 -10.94 -6.59
CA ALA A 158 -8.41 -11.04 -7.91
C ALA A 158 -9.16 -10.18 -8.95
N GLU A 159 -10.50 -10.18 -8.91
CA GLU A 159 -11.34 -9.33 -9.74
C GLU A 159 -11.08 -7.85 -9.46
N TYR A 160 -11.10 -7.45 -8.17
CA TYR A 160 -10.81 -6.08 -7.76
C TYR A 160 -9.43 -5.60 -8.25
N TYR A 161 -8.41 -6.44 -8.10
CA TYR A 161 -7.08 -6.19 -8.63
C TYR A 161 -7.07 -6.05 -10.17
N ALA A 162 -7.77 -6.94 -10.88
CA ALA A 162 -7.84 -6.94 -12.33
C ALA A 162 -8.51 -5.67 -12.87
N GLN A 163 -9.50 -5.13 -12.17
CA GLN A 163 -10.10 -3.84 -12.51
C GLN A 163 -9.13 -2.68 -12.26
N LEU A 164 -8.33 -2.77 -11.18
CA LEU A 164 -7.45 -1.68 -10.77
C LEU A 164 -6.20 -1.52 -11.62
N LYS A 165 -5.56 -2.62 -12.00
CA LYS A 165 -4.36 -2.59 -12.85
C LYS A 165 -4.61 -1.91 -14.20
N GLU A 166 -5.86 -1.87 -14.64
CA GLU A 166 -6.23 -1.25 -15.92
C GLU A 166 -6.37 0.28 -15.85
N ARG A 167 -6.47 0.86 -14.64
CA ARG A 167 -6.63 2.31 -14.48
C ARG A 167 -5.41 3.08 -15.02
N PRO A 168 -5.60 4.16 -15.80
CA PRO A 168 -4.49 4.96 -16.32
C PRO A 168 -3.54 5.49 -15.23
N SER A 169 -4.09 5.96 -14.11
CA SER A 169 -3.28 6.46 -12.98
C SER A 169 -2.41 5.37 -12.33
N ILE A 170 -2.91 4.13 -12.30
CA ILE A 170 -2.19 2.98 -11.77
C ILE A 170 -1.11 2.53 -12.76
N LYS A 171 -1.41 2.47 -14.07
CA LYS A 171 -0.40 2.19 -15.11
C LYS A 171 0.73 3.21 -15.10
N ALA A 172 0.41 4.49 -14.95
CA ALA A 172 1.37 5.58 -14.92
C ALA A 172 2.28 5.58 -13.66
N SER A 173 1.78 5.04 -12.55
CA SER A 173 2.52 4.97 -11.27
C SER A 173 3.08 3.58 -10.96
N TRP A 174 3.01 2.66 -11.92
CA TRP A 174 3.44 1.28 -11.74
C TRP A 174 4.96 1.21 -11.55
N PRO A 175 5.47 0.54 -10.50
CA PRO A 175 6.91 0.43 -10.31
C PRO A 175 7.57 -0.31 -11.50
N PRO A 176 8.52 0.31 -12.23
CA PRO A 176 9.09 -0.28 -13.46
C PRO A 176 9.68 -1.68 -13.26
N ARG A 177 10.39 -1.88 -12.13
CA ARG A 177 10.99 -3.17 -11.75
C ARG A 177 10.00 -4.33 -11.69
N TRP A 178 8.72 -4.05 -11.44
CA TRP A 178 7.69 -5.09 -11.31
C TRP A 178 7.08 -5.48 -12.65
N LEU A 179 7.22 -4.66 -13.69
CA LEU A 179 6.94 -5.05 -15.08
C LEU A 179 8.03 -5.99 -15.60
N GLU A 180 9.28 -5.75 -15.20
CA GLU A 180 10.45 -6.56 -15.58
C GLU A 180 10.47 -7.94 -14.88
N HIS A 181 9.87 -8.04 -13.69
CA HIS A 181 9.81 -9.27 -12.89
C HIS A 181 8.38 -9.60 -12.44
N PRO A 182 7.49 -10.02 -13.35
CA PRO A 182 6.07 -10.26 -13.04
C PRO A 182 5.87 -11.45 -12.08
N LYS A 183 6.82 -12.39 -12.04
CA LYS A 183 6.87 -13.45 -11.03
C LYS A 183 7.61 -12.92 -9.81
N GLY A 184 6.93 -12.19 -8.93
CA GLY A 184 7.53 -11.82 -7.65
C GLY A 184 7.83 -13.05 -6.78
N GLN A 185 8.49 -12.86 -5.64
CA GLN A 185 8.93 -13.96 -4.79
C GLN A 185 7.74 -14.82 -4.36
N VAL A 186 7.66 -16.01 -4.95
CA VAL A 186 6.62 -17.01 -4.75
C VAL A 186 6.69 -17.56 -3.33
N THR A 187 6.05 -16.88 -2.39
CA THR A 187 6.22 -17.15 -0.95
C THR A 187 4.91 -17.50 -0.26
N LEU A 188 3.77 -17.20 -0.89
CA LEU A 188 2.42 -17.41 -0.34
C LEU A 188 1.54 -18.37 -1.17
N LYS A 189 2.12 -19.24 -2.03
CA LYS A 189 1.33 -20.17 -2.85
C LYS A 189 0.47 -21.15 -2.05
N ASP A 190 0.93 -21.49 -0.84
CA ASP A 190 0.26 -22.45 0.06
C ASP A 190 -0.76 -21.77 0.98
N ILE A 191 -1.06 -20.48 0.75
CA ILE A 191 -2.05 -19.66 1.47
C ILE A 191 -3.16 -19.27 0.48
#